data_AF-A0A4D4N8D5-F1
#
_entry.id   AF-A0A4D4N8D5-F1
#
_cell.length_a   1.000
_cell.length_b   1.000
_cell.length_c   1.000
_cell.angle_alpha   90.00
_cell.angle_beta   90.00
_cell.angle_gamma   90.00
#
_symmetry.space_group_name_H-M   'P 1'
#
loop_
_entity.id
_entity.type
_entity.pdbx_description
1 polymer ?
#
loop_
_entity_poly.entity_id
_entity_poly.type
_entity_poly.pdbx_seq_one_letter_code
_entity_poly.pdbx_strand_id
1 'polypeptide(L)'
;MSPTAAGSYAPAAVLCGLAGWVPPRVVTNEHLARRLDTDDAWIRTRTGIRRRHAVDPGQATSDLAVEAGRRALVCAATASVDAVVVATTTPDHSCPATAPAVAARLGLTGAAAFDISAVCTGFVYGLASAAGLIAAGVAERVLLIGRTPTPRSWIPSTGPTRSSSATAREPSSCAPDTPTSPARSATSTSAATALTRT
;
A
#
# COMPACT_ATOMS: atom_id res chain seq x y z
N MET A 1 -53.90 7.44 12.13
CA MET A 1 -52.66 6.64 12.13
C MET A 1 -52.03 6.78 10.76
N SER A 2 -51.05 7.68 10.62
CA SER A 2 -50.28 7.83 9.38
C SER A 2 -49.06 6.91 9.43
N PRO A 3 -48.68 6.25 8.32
CA PRO A 3 -47.58 5.30 8.32
C PRO A 3 -46.23 6.03 8.39
N THR A 4 -45.48 5.66 9.43
CA THR A 4 -44.03 5.52 9.58
C THR A 4 -43.13 6.33 8.64
N ALA A 5 -42.45 7.32 9.22
CA ALA A 5 -41.26 7.93 8.64
C ALA A 5 -40.23 6.84 8.32
N ALA A 6 -39.86 6.71 7.04
CA ALA A 6 -38.67 5.98 6.65
C ALA A 6 -37.48 6.62 7.37
N GLY A 7 -36.83 5.89 8.27
CA GLY A 7 -35.66 6.38 8.98
C GLY A 7 -34.60 6.80 7.97
N SER A 8 -34.24 8.07 7.95
CA SER A 8 -33.09 8.55 7.18
C SER A 8 -31.84 7.93 7.80
N TYR A 9 -31.36 6.82 7.23
CA TYR A 9 -30.08 6.27 7.62
C TYR A 9 -28.99 7.29 7.28
N ALA A 10 -28.06 7.49 8.22
CA ALA A 10 -26.89 8.31 7.97
C ALA A 10 -26.15 7.73 6.74
N PRO A 11 -25.62 8.59 5.86
CA PRO A 11 -24.92 8.13 4.67
C PRO A 11 -23.78 7.19 5.04
N ALA A 12 -23.79 5.99 4.47
CA ALA A 12 -22.76 4.99 4.67
C ALA A 12 -21.73 5.07 3.53
N ALA A 13 -20.45 4.94 3.88
CA ALA A 13 -19.39 4.78 2.90
C ALA A 13 -19.32 3.32 2.45
N VAL A 14 -19.35 3.11 1.13
CA VAL A 14 -19.23 1.79 0.51
C VAL A 14 -18.06 1.75 -0.44
N LEU A 15 -17.35 0.62 -0.44
CA LEU A 15 -16.25 0.34 -1.34
C LEU A 15 -16.81 0.04 -2.75
N CYS A 16 -16.58 0.93 -3.70
CA CYS A 16 -17.07 0.77 -5.08
C CYS A 16 -16.00 0.27 -6.06
N GLY A 17 -14.73 0.29 -5.68
CA GLY A 17 -13.66 -0.30 -6.49
C GLY A 17 -12.37 -0.49 -5.69
N LEU A 18 -11.60 -1.49 -6.08
CA LEU A 18 -10.29 -1.81 -5.50
C LEU A 18 -9.33 -2.20 -6.63
N ALA A 19 -8.14 -1.61 -6.63
CA ALA A 19 -7.09 -2.00 -7.55
C ALA A 19 -5.72 -1.92 -6.90
N GLY A 20 -4.75 -2.58 -7.54
CA GLY A 20 -3.35 -2.48 -7.17
C GLY A 20 -2.47 -2.28 -8.40
N TRP A 21 -1.35 -1.59 -8.17
CA TRP A 21 -0.27 -1.53 -9.14
C TRP A 21 1.05 -1.91 -8.47
N VAL A 22 1.86 -2.63 -9.23
CA VAL A 22 3.16 -3.15 -8.83
C VAL A 22 4.17 -2.85 -9.94
N PRO A 23 5.37 -2.32 -9.62
CA PRO A 23 6.41 -2.08 -10.61
C PRO A 23 6.82 -3.36 -11.36
N PRO A 24 7.16 -3.27 -12.66
CA PRO A 24 7.45 -4.47 -13.46
C PRO A 24 8.77 -5.14 -13.06
N ARG A 25 9.74 -4.39 -12.52
CA ARG A 25 11.06 -4.93 -12.21
C ARG A 25 11.03 -5.89 -11.02
N VAL A 26 11.32 -7.15 -11.30
CA VAL A 26 11.46 -8.21 -10.29
C VAL A 26 12.92 -8.32 -9.83
N VAL A 27 13.11 -8.41 -8.52
CA VAL A 27 14.38 -8.69 -7.86
C VAL A 27 14.29 -10.05 -7.18
N THR A 28 15.15 -10.98 -7.59
CA THR A 28 15.30 -12.29 -6.98
C THR A 28 16.18 -12.23 -5.73
N ASN A 29 16.09 -13.25 -4.89
CA ASN A 29 16.95 -13.38 -3.71
C ASN A 29 18.43 -13.52 -4.09
N GLU A 30 18.75 -14.22 -5.18
CA GLU A 30 20.11 -14.32 -5.73
C GLU A 30 20.69 -12.95 -6.11
N HIS A 31 19.87 -12.06 -6.67
CA HIS A 31 20.30 -10.70 -7.00
C HIS A 31 20.56 -9.83 -5.75
N LEU A 32 20.05 -10.23 -4.58
CA LEU A 32 20.33 -9.59 -3.30
C LEU A 32 21.51 -10.23 -2.57
N ALA A 33 21.63 -11.55 -2.60
CA ALA A 33 22.77 -12.29 -2.08
C ALA A 33 24.10 -11.83 -2.72
N ARG A 34 24.08 -11.36 -3.97
CA ARG A 34 25.25 -10.73 -4.61
C ARG A 34 25.67 -9.38 -4.04
N ARG A 35 24.82 -8.72 -3.25
CA ARG A 35 25.04 -7.34 -2.76
C ARG A 35 24.94 -7.21 -1.24
N LEU A 36 24.42 -8.23 -0.57
CA LEU A 36 24.21 -8.29 0.87
C LEU A 36 24.78 -9.62 1.36
N ASP A 37 25.35 -9.63 2.56
CA ASP A 37 25.82 -10.85 3.23
C ASP A 37 24.63 -11.71 3.69
N THR A 38 23.98 -12.37 2.73
CA THR A 38 22.75 -13.14 2.93
C THR A 38 22.62 -14.21 1.84
N ASP A 39 21.76 -15.19 2.06
CA ASP A 39 21.45 -16.22 1.08
C ASP A 39 19.93 -16.44 0.96
N ASP A 40 19.54 -17.20 -0.07
CA ASP A 40 18.14 -17.48 -0.36
C ASP A 40 17.43 -18.25 0.78
N ALA A 41 18.13 -19.20 1.39
CA ALA A 41 17.60 -20.04 2.46
C ALA A 41 17.28 -19.19 3.70
N TRP A 42 18.21 -18.32 4.09
CA TRP A 42 18.05 -17.37 5.18
C TRP A 42 16.88 -16.43 4.94
N ILE A 43 16.82 -15.81 3.74
CA ILE A 43 15.72 -14.89 3.38
C ILE A 43 14.38 -15.60 3.46
N ARG A 44 14.25 -16.77 2.83
CA ARG A 44 12.99 -17.52 2.80
C ARG A 44 12.57 -17.99 4.19
N THR A 45 13.49 -18.50 4.98
CA THR A 45 13.19 -19.03 6.32
C THR A 45 12.70 -17.94 7.25
N ARG A 46 13.29 -16.74 7.19
CA ARG A 46 12.91 -15.64 8.10
C ARG A 46 11.74 -14.79 7.62
N THR A 47 11.57 -14.65 6.30
CA THR A 47 10.61 -13.68 5.73
C THR A 47 9.56 -14.32 4.83
N GLY A 48 9.77 -15.55 4.35
CA GLY A 48 8.94 -16.20 3.34
C GLY A 48 9.08 -15.60 1.93
N ILE A 49 9.92 -14.58 1.73
CA ILE A 49 10.01 -13.83 0.47
C ILE A 49 10.83 -14.60 -0.55
N ARG A 50 10.24 -14.91 -1.72
CA ARG A 50 10.96 -15.52 -2.86
C ARG A 50 11.44 -14.52 -3.90
N ARG A 51 10.64 -13.49 -4.11
CA ARG A 51 10.88 -12.40 -5.06
C ARG A 51 10.22 -11.12 -4.55
N ARG A 52 10.74 -10.00 -4.99
CA ARG A 52 10.22 -8.67 -4.69
C ARG A 52 10.20 -7.81 -5.92
N HIS A 53 9.37 -6.78 -5.91
CA HIS A 53 9.38 -5.76 -6.96
C HIS A 53 10.21 -4.57 -6.51
N ALA A 54 10.94 -3.97 -7.43
CA ALA A 54 11.75 -2.78 -7.18
C ALA A 54 11.27 -1.64 -8.07
N VAL A 55 11.22 -0.44 -7.51
CA VAL A 55 10.98 0.78 -8.28
C VAL A 55 12.26 1.15 -9.01
N ASP A 56 12.14 1.55 -10.26
CA ASP A 56 13.28 1.95 -11.06
C ASP A 56 13.79 3.35 -10.69
N PRO A 57 15.11 3.60 -10.86
CA PRO A 57 15.66 4.94 -10.66
C PRO A 57 14.93 5.93 -11.59
N GLY A 58 14.27 6.92 -11.01
CA GLY A 58 13.49 7.93 -11.74
C GLY A 58 11.98 7.75 -11.69
N GLN A 59 11.48 6.64 -11.12
CA GLN A 59 10.05 6.48 -10.88
C GLN A 59 9.70 6.95 -9.46
N ALA A 60 8.79 7.94 -9.40
CA ALA A 60 8.39 8.62 -8.18
C ALA A 60 7.22 7.89 -7.48
N THR A 61 6.94 8.26 -6.23
CA THR A 61 5.79 7.72 -5.50
C THR A 61 4.48 8.11 -6.19
N SER A 62 4.37 9.33 -6.72
CA SER A 62 3.20 9.75 -7.49
C SER A 62 2.96 8.90 -8.74
N ASP A 63 3.98 8.36 -9.41
CA ASP A 63 3.80 7.53 -10.59
C ASP A 63 3.03 6.23 -10.27
N LEU A 64 3.40 5.61 -9.15
CA LEU A 64 2.77 4.38 -8.68
C LEU A 64 1.33 4.67 -8.22
N ALA A 65 1.15 5.80 -7.54
CA ALA A 65 -0.14 6.26 -7.06
C ALA A 65 -1.10 6.57 -8.21
N VAL A 66 -0.62 7.24 -9.27
CA VAL A 66 -1.41 7.53 -10.47
C VAL A 66 -1.85 6.23 -11.14
N GLU A 67 -0.95 5.27 -11.34
CA GLU A 67 -1.34 4.03 -12.02
C GLU A 67 -2.27 3.17 -11.16
N ALA A 68 -2.08 3.12 -9.84
CA ALA A 68 -3.02 2.46 -8.93
C ALA A 68 -4.39 3.17 -8.92
N GLY A 69 -4.40 4.50 -8.82
CA GLY A 69 -5.61 5.33 -8.81
C GLY A 69 -6.41 5.20 -10.10
N ARG A 70 -5.74 5.24 -11.26
CA ARG A 70 -6.35 5.04 -12.57
C ARG A 70 -7.06 3.70 -12.65
N ARG A 71 -6.44 2.62 -12.17
CA ARG A 71 -7.04 1.28 -12.14
C ARG A 71 -8.23 1.20 -11.17
N ALA A 72 -8.16 1.87 -10.03
CA ALA A 72 -9.26 1.90 -9.06
C ALA A 72 -10.48 2.65 -9.62
N LEU A 73 -10.26 3.78 -10.30
CA LEU A 73 -11.31 4.53 -11.00
C LEU A 73 -11.99 3.70 -12.09
N VAL A 74 -11.20 2.98 -12.90
CA VAL A 74 -11.72 2.03 -13.90
C VAL A 74 -12.53 0.91 -13.24
N CYS A 75 -12.02 0.32 -12.16
CA CYS A 75 -12.71 -0.73 -11.41
C CYS A 75 -14.05 -0.24 -10.82
N ALA A 76 -14.10 1.01 -10.35
CA ALA A 76 -15.29 1.63 -9.82
C ALA A 76 -16.23 2.20 -10.90
N ALA A 77 -15.87 2.07 -12.18
CA ALA A 77 -16.59 2.64 -13.32
C ALA A 77 -16.94 4.13 -13.14
N THR A 78 -16.00 4.91 -12.56
CA THR A 78 -16.16 6.35 -12.33
C THR A 78 -14.97 7.13 -12.90
N ALA A 79 -15.24 8.31 -13.43
CA ALA A 79 -14.23 9.25 -13.90
C ALA A 79 -14.00 10.44 -12.95
N SER A 80 -14.80 10.54 -11.87
CA SER A 80 -14.72 11.67 -10.93
C SER A 80 -14.78 11.22 -9.48
N VAL A 81 -14.11 12.01 -8.64
CA VAL A 81 -14.13 11.95 -7.18
C VAL A 81 -14.04 13.37 -6.62
N ASP A 82 -14.51 13.57 -5.39
CA ASP A 82 -14.49 14.87 -4.72
C ASP A 82 -13.27 15.02 -3.82
N ALA A 83 -12.65 13.90 -3.42
CA ALA A 83 -11.42 13.90 -2.66
C ALA A 83 -10.44 12.79 -3.09
N VAL A 84 -9.14 13.11 -3.03
CA VAL A 84 -8.01 12.20 -3.24
C VAL A 84 -7.15 12.18 -1.99
N VAL A 85 -7.00 11.02 -1.39
CA VAL A 85 -6.20 10.81 -0.18
C VAL A 85 -5.04 9.90 -0.52
N VAL A 86 -3.80 10.35 -0.31
CA VAL A 86 -2.60 9.51 -0.50
C VAL A 86 -1.96 9.21 0.86
N ALA A 87 -2.05 7.95 1.28
CA ALA A 87 -1.39 7.46 2.48
C ALA A 87 0.04 7.01 2.15
N THR A 88 1.02 7.89 2.44
CA THR A 88 2.44 7.70 2.12
C THR A 88 3.34 8.29 3.21
N THR A 89 4.45 7.62 3.50
CA THR A 89 5.57 8.18 4.31
C THR A 89 6.80 8.47 3.47
N THR A 90 6.65 8.34 2.16
CA THR A 90 7.72 8.50 1.17
C THR A 90 7.21 9.41 0.07
N PRO A 91 6.76 10.64 0.42
CA PRO A 91 6.23 11.58 -0.57
C PRO A 91 7.34 12.00 -1.53
N ASP A 92 6.94 12.50 -2.70
CA ASP A 92 7.90 12.97 -3.70
C ASP A 92 8.70 14.19 -3.20
N HIS A 93 8.04 15.04 -2.41
CA HIS A 93 8.61 16.22 -1.78
C HIS A 93 8.08 16.38 -0.35
N SER A 94 8.80 17.11 0.50
CA SER A 94 8.29 17.49 1.83
C SER A 94 7.15 18.50 1.75
N CYS A 95 7.18 19.34 0.70
CA CYS A 95 6.13 20.27 0.31
C CYS A 95 6.36 20.60 -1.19
N PRO A 96 5.33 20.62 -2.04
CA PRO A 96 3.91 20.31 -1.78
C PRO A 96 3.63 18.82 -1.54
N ALA A 97 2.40 18.51 -1.11
CA ALA A 97 1.92 17.14 -0.95
C ALA A 97 1.89 16.36 -2.29
N THR A 98 1.88 15.03 -2.20
CA THR A 98 1.85 14.11 -3.36
C THR A 98 0.46 14.03 -3.98
N ALA A 99 -0.59 14.04 -3.16
CA ALA A 99 -1.98 13.88 -3.61
C ALA A 99 -2.43 14.92 -4.65
N PRO A 100 -2.14 16.24 -4.53
CA PRO A 100 -2.48 17.20 -5.58
C PRO A 100 -1.84 16.88 -6.94
N ALA A 101 -0.59 16.44 -6.97
CA ALA A 101 0.09 16.05 -8.21
C ALA A 101 -0.58 14.80 -8.82
N VAL A 102 -0.96 13.83 -7.99
CA VAL A 102 -1.70 12.63 -8.42
C VAL A 102 -3.08 13.01 -8.98
N ALA A 103 -3.84 13.87 -8.29
CA ALA A 103 -5.14 14.34 -8.72
C ALA A 103 -5.07 15.05 -10.07
N ALA A 104 -4.10 15.95 -10.25
CA ALA A 104 -3.87 16.65 -11.51
C ALA A 104 -3.57 15.67 -12.67
N ARG A 105 -2.69 14.69 -12.43
CA ARG A 105 -2.32 13.67 -13.43
C ARG A 105 -3.44 12.70 -13.78
N LEU A 106 -4.41 12.50 -12.89
CA LEU A 106 -5.61 11.71 -13.12
C LEU A 106 -6.76 12.51 -13.76
N GLY A 107 -6.59 13.82 -13.98
CA GLY A 107 -7.64 14.68 -14.50
C GLY A 107 -8.74 15.02 -13.49
N LEU A 108 -8.47 14.83 -12.19
CA LEU A 108 -9.43 15.05 -11.09
C LEU A 108 -9.40 16.52 -10.63
N THR A 109 -9.59 17.45 -11.56
CA THR A 109 -9.57 18.89 -11.26
C THR A 109 -10.72 19.27 -10.35
N GLY A 110 -10.42 20.01 -9.28
CA GLY A 110 -11.42 20.46 -8.29
C GLY A 110 -11.63 19.51 -7.11
N ALA A 111 -11.07 18.29 -7.16
CA ALA A 111 -11.07 17.39 -6.01
C ALA A 111 -10.13 17.92 -4.89
N ALA A 112 -10.58 17.86 -3.64
CA ALA A 112 -9.71 18.08 -2.50
C ALA A 112 -8.61 17.01 -2.47
N ALA A 113 -7.35 17.38 -2.24
CA ALA A 113 -6.24 16.43 -2.31
C ALA A 113 -5.25 16.62 -1.16
N PHE A 114 -5.00 15.58 -0.37
CA PHE A 114 -4.10 15.64 0.78
C PHE A 114 -3.41 14.29 1.08
N ASP A 115 -2.28 14.37 1.77
CA ASP A 115 -1.48 13.21 2.18
C ASP A 115 -1.74 12.84 3.64
N ILE A 116 -1.65 11.55 3.97
CA ILE A 116 -1.62 11.04 5.34
C ILE A 116 -0.30 10.30 5.56
N SER A 117 0.54 10.84 6.45
CA SER A 117 1.82 10.24 6.82
C SER A 117 1.67 9.38 8.08
N ALA A 118 1.42 8.08 7.91
CA ALA A 118 1.23 7.14 9.01
C ALA A 118 1.70 5.69 8.70
N VAL A 119 2.83 5.56 7.99
CA VAL A 119 3.49 4.28 7.63
C VAL A 119 2.45 3.21 7.21
N CYS A 120 2.47 2.03 7.84
CA CYS A 120 1.59 0.91 7.54
C CYS A 120 0.14 1.13 8.00
N THR A 121 -0.12 2.03 8.95
CA THR A 121 -1.48 2.36 9.39
C THR A 121 -2.13 3.42 8.52
N GLY A 122 -1.38 4.07 7.62
CA GLY A 122 -1.88 5.13 6.74
C GLY A 122 -3.09 4.72 5.90
N PHE A 123 -3.18 3.47 5.46
CA PHE A 123 -4.36 2.99 4.73
C PHE A 123 -5.60 2.93 5.63
N VAL A 124 -5.47 2.46 6.87
CA VAL A 124 -6.58 2.40 7.83
C VAL A 124 -7.04 3.80 8.21
N TYR A 125 -6.08 4.72 8.42
CA TYR A 125 -6.39 6.12 8.74
C TYR A 125 -7.06 6.81 7.57
N GLY A 126 -6.56 6.59 6.35
CA GLY A 126 -7.18 7.09 5.13
C GLY A 126 -8.58 6.53 4.90
N LEU A 127 -8.84 5.27 5.26
CA LEU A 127 -10.18 4.68 5.16
C LEU A 127 -11.14 5.35 6.15
N ALA A 128 -10.71 5.56 7.39
CA ALA A 128 -11.49 6.29 8.40
C ALA A 128 -11.75 7.74 7.99
N SER A 129 -10.73 8.44 7.47
CA SER A 129 -10.88 9.81 6.95
C SER A 129 -11.84 9.88 5.76
N ALA A 130 -11.73 8.96 4.80
CA ALA A 130 -12.61 8.90 3.65
C ALA A 130 -14.06 8.61 4.05
N ALA A 131 -14.27 7.65 4.96
CA ALA A 131 -15.59 7.37 5.52
C ALA A 131 -16.17 8.57 6.27
N GLY A 132 -15.34 9.31 7.02
CA GLY A 132 -15.73 10.55 7.70
C GLY A 132 -16.15 11.65 6.73
N LEU A 133 -15.42 11.85 5.63
CA LEU A 133 -15.77 12.83 4.59
C LEU A 133 -17.13 12.52 3.95
N ILE A 134 -17.41 11.24 3.69
CA ILE A 134 -18.70 10.78 3.14
C ILE A 134 -19.82 10.94 4.18
N ALA A 135 -19.59 10.50 5.42
CA ALA A 135 -20.58 10.58 6.49
C ALA A 135 -20.96 12.03 6.83
N ALA A 136 -20.00 12.96 6.74
CA ALA A 136 -20.21 14.39 6.96
C ALA A 136 -20.84 15.12 5.75
N GLY A 137 -21.01 14.45 4.60
CA GLY A 137 -21.52 15.06 3.37
C GLY A 137 -20.54 16.04 2.70
N VAL A 138 -19.25 15.96 3.03
CA VAL A 138 -18.19 16.79 2.42
C VAL A 138 -17.76 16.25 1.06
N ALA A 139 -17.84 14.93 0.88
CA ALA A 139 -17.53 14.26 -0.38
C ALA A 139 -18.57 13.17 -0.65
N GLU A 140 -18.96 12.99 -1.90
CA GLU A 140 -19.78 11.85 -2.35
C GLU A 140 -18.91 10.66 -2.74
N ARG A 141 -17.72 10.94 -3.32
CA ARG A 141 -16.75 9.92 -3.72
C ARG A 141 -15.33 10.29 -3.29
N VAL A 142 -14.61 9.31 -2.76
CA VAL A 142 -13.22 9.48 -2.31
C VAL A 142 -12.33 8.41 -2.94
N LEU A 143 -11.23 8.83 -3.54
CA LEU A 143 -10.14 7.96 -3.98
C LEU A 143 -9.06 7.90 -2.90
N LEU A 144 -8.93 6.76 -2.23
CA LEU A 144 -7.86 6.49 -1.28
C LEU A 144 -6.76 5.66 -1.93
N ILE A 145 -5.53 6.16 -1.93
CA ILE A 145 -4.36 5.45 -2.43
C ILE A 145 -3.44 5.18 -1.26
N GLY A 146 -3.15 3.91 -1.00
CA GLY A 146 -2.31 3.44 0.08
C GLY A 146 -1.06 2.72 -0.38
N ARG A 147 -0.06 2.82 0.48
CA ARG A 147 1.25 2.15 0.42
C ARG A 147 2.08 2.53 -0.79
N THR A 148 3.26 3.02 -0.49
CA THR A 148 4.25 3.48 -1.44
C THR A 148 5.59 2.88 -1.01
N PRO A 149 6.57 2.73 -1.93
CA PRO A 149 7.80 2.02 -1.66
C PRO A 149 8.53 2.67 -0.50
N THR A 150 9.03 1.83 0.41
CA THR A 150 10.03 2.27 1.38
C THR A 150 11.33 2.60 0.63
N PRO A 151 11.92 3.79 0.80
CA PRO A 151 13.18 4.15 0.15
C PRO A 151 14.30 3.23 0.65
N ARG A 152 15.29 3.01 -0.21
CA ARG A 152 16.48 2.18 0.11
C ARG A 152 17.21 2.65 1.37
N SER A 153 17.17 3.94 1.70
CA SER A 153 17.82 4.53 2.88
C SER A 153 17.25 4.04 4.21
N TRP A 154 16.05 3.45 4.20
CA TRP A 154 15.39 2.95 5.41
C TRP A 154 15.62 1.45 5.65
N ILE A 155 16.33 0.76 4.75
CA ILE A 155 16.87 -0.56 5.04
C ILE A 155 18.08 -0.32 5.95
N PRO A 156 18.05 -0.74 7.23
CA PRO A 156 19.20 -0.59 8.10
C PRO A 156 20.41 -1.24 7.43
N SER A 157 21.57 -0.57 7.46
CA SER A 157 22.85 -1.22 7.17
C SER A 157 23.15 -2.20 8.30
N THR A 158 22.44 -3.33 8.35
CA THR A 158 22.84 -4.45 9.20
C THR A 158 24.10 -5.05 8.58
N GLY A 159 25.25 -4.48 8.94
CA GLY A 159 26.45 -5.29 9.12
C GLY A 159 26.17 -6.33 10.20
N PRO A 160 26.82 -7.50 10.16
CA PRO A 160 26.47 -8.63 11.00
C PRO A 160 26.81 -8.35 12.47
N THR A 161 25.82 -8.27 13.34
CA THR A 161 26.00 -8.67 14.75
C THR A 161 26.02 -10.19 14.83
N ARG A 162 27.12 -10.80 14.36
CA ARG A 162 27.51 -12.13 14.83
C ARG A 162 28.05 -11.94 16.25
N SER A 163 27.17 -11.94 17.25
CA SER A 163 27.59 -12.21 18.62
C SER A 163 27.95 -13.69 18.71
N SER A 164 29.24 -13.95 18.81
CA SER A 164 29.81 -15.22 19.22
C SER A 164 29.38 -15.56 20.66
N SER A 165 28.59 -16.63 20.82
CA SER A 165 28.61 -17.45 22.02
C SER A 165 28.09 -18.87 21.71
N ALA A 166 28.90 -19.84 22.10
CA ALA A 166 28.73 -21.29 21.96
C ALA A 166 27.43 -21.79 22.64
N THR A 167 26.85 -22.95 22.32
CA THR A 167 27.39 -24.30 22.53
C THR A 167 26.46 -25.33 21.89
N ALA A 168 27.05 -26.42 21.38
CA ALA A 168 26.38 -27.54 20.73
C ALA A 168 25.44 -28.36 21.64
N ARG A 169 24.36 -28.91 21.07
CA ARG A 169 23.87 -30.29 21.29
C ARG A 169 22.92 -30.72 20.15
N GLU A 170 23.05 -31.99 19.81
CA GLU A 170 22.60 -32.71 18.60
C GLU A 170 21.08 -33.03 18.52
N PRO A 171 20.59 -33.64 17.41
CA PRO A 171 19.25 -33.42 16.87
C PRO A 171 18.21 -34.40 17.43
N SER A 172 16.98 -33.91 17.62
CA SER A 172 15.82 -34.80 17.74
C SER A 172 14.74 -34.42 16.72
N SER A 173 14.50 -35.39 15.84
CA SER A 173 13.34 -35.58 14.98
C SER A 173 12.03 -34.99 15.50
N CYS A 174 11.32 -34.23 14.67
CA CYS A 174 9.93 -34.48 14.29
C CYS A 174 9.51 -33.39 13.29
N ALA A 175 9.46 -33.73 12.00
CA ALA A 175 8.66 -32.97 11.05
C ALA A 175 7.19 -33.34 11.24
N PRO A 176 6.28 -32.39 11.05
CA PRO A 176 5.17 -32.69 10.17
C PRO A 176 5.16 -31.74 8.98
N ASP A 177 5.06 -32.34 7.80
CA ASP A 177 4.81 -31.70 6.53
C ASP A 177 3.71 -30.64 6.65
N THR A 178 4.09 -29.38 6.43
CA THR A 178 3.12 -28.30 6.25
C THR A 178 2.99 -28.03 4.75
N PRO A 179 1.77 -28.02 4.19
CA PRO A 179 1.58 -27.81 2.76
C PRO A 179 2.18 -26.48 2.34
N THR A 180 2.90 -26.50 1.21
CA THR A 180 3.53 -25.36 0.56
C THR A 180 2.58 -24.15 0.49
N SER A 181 2.73 -23.24 1.45
CA SER A 181 2.03 -21.96 1.46
C SER A 181 2.40 -21.18 0.19
N PRO A 182 1.44 -20.53 -0.50
CA PRO A 182 1.74 -19.77 -1.70
C PRO A 182 2.79 -18.70 -1.38
N ALA A 183 3.84 -18.71 -2.20
CA ALA A 183 5.02 -17.86 -2.08
C ALA A 183 4.66 -16.41 -1.77
N ARG A 184 5.12 -15.89 -0.62
CA ARG A 184 4.93 -14.47 -0.27
C ARG A 184 5.88 -13.63 -1.13
N SER A 185 5.34 -12.61 -1.78
CA SER A 185 6.11 -11.54 -2.41
C SER A 185 6.10 -10.34 -1.48
N ALA A 186 7.27 -9.83 -1.09
CA ALA A 186 7.35 -8.52 -0.45
C ALA A 186 7.42 -7.49 -1.57
N THR A 187 6.41 -6.62 -1.63
CA THR A 187 6.17 -5.84 -2.84
C THR A 187 6.00 -4.38 -2.47
N SER A 188 6.69 -3.50 -3.19
CA SER A 188 6.30 -2.10 -3.38
C SER A 188 5.00 -2.06 -4.20
N THR A 189 3.90 -2.50 -3.58
CA THR A 189 2.55 -2.40 -4.15
C THR A 189 1.92 -1.12 -3.67
N SER A 190 1.39 -0.35 -4.60
CA SER A 190 0.39 0.67 -4.30
C SER A 190 -1.00 0.07 -4.49
N ALA A 191 -1.78 0.09 -3.42
CA ALA A 191 -3.18 -0.30 -3.43
C ALA A 191 -4.02 0.97 -3.49
N ALA A 192 -5.08 0.98 -4.30
CA ALA A 192 -6.00 2.09 -4.40
C ALA A 192 -7.43 1.57 -4.27
N THR A 193 -8.23 2.34 -3.56
CA THR A 193 -9.60 2.03 -3.20
C THR A 193 -10.47 3.24 -3.49
N ALA A 194 -11.56 3.03 -4.22
CA ALA A 194 -12.60 4.03 -4.39
C ALA A 194 -13.75 3.75 -3.41
N LEU A 195 -14.19 4.78 -2.70
CA LEU A 195 -15.36 4.75 -1.83
C LEU A 195 -16.43 5.71 -2.37
N THR A 196 -17.70 5.35 -2.21
CA THR A 196 -18.87 6.15 -2.59
C THR A 196 -19.91 6.13 -1.46
N ARG A 197 -20.72 7.18 -1.39
CA ARG A 197 -21.95 7.22 -0.59
C ARG A 197 -23.01 6.25 -1.14
N THR A 198 -23.79 5.64 -0.24
CA THR A 198 -25.06 4.93 -0.55
C THR A 198 -26.27 5.86 -0.56
#